data_AF-A0A4W5P0A1-F1
#
_entry.id   AF-A0A4W5P0A1-F1
#
_cell.length_a   1.000
_cell.length_b   1.000
_cell.length_c   1.000
_cell.angle_alpha   90.00
_cell.angle_beta   90.00
_cell.angle_gamma   90.00
#
_symmetry.space_group_name_H-M   'P 1'
#
loop_
_entity.id
_entity.type
_entity.pdbx_description
1 polymer ?
#
loop_
_entity_poly.entity_id
_entity_poly.type
_entity_poly.pdbx_seq_one_letter_code
_entity_poly.pdbx_strand_id
1 'polypeptide(L)'
;VRGSKHVLFIIFLCVLLLHCDQRGAHVETEPLCVLDFFVTENLQRHGYGLELFSFMLQHKKVEPVLMAYDRPSPKFLSFLEKHYCLKNSVPQVNNFVVFDGFFTNRSGNVPSLCQAMSSFILCYFG
;
A
#
# COMPACT_ATOMS: atom_id res chain seq x y z
N VAL A 1 -2.07 4.55 37.32
CA VAL A 1 -1.62 3.58 36.30
C VAL A 1 -2.17 4.06 34.95
N ARG A 2 -1.37 4.80 34.17
CA ARG A 2 -1.80 5.39 32.89
C ARG A 2 -1.64 4.33 31.79
N GLY A 3 -2.75 3.87 31.23
CA GLY A 3 -2.78 2.88 30.15
C GLY A 3 -2.03 3.39 28.92
N SER A 4 -1.01 2.64 28.52
CA SER A 4 -0.35 2.85 27.23
C SER A 4 -1.30 2.37 26.15
N LYS A 5 -2.02 3.29 25.51
CA LYS A 5 -2.76 2.98 24.29
C LYS A 5 -1.73 2.64 23.22
N HIS A 6 -1.63 1.38 22.82
CA HIS A 6 -0.77 1.01 21.71
C HIS A 6 -1.47 1.40 20.40
N VAL A 7 -0.82 2.25 19.60
CA VAL A 7 -1.41 2.79 18.37
C VAL A 7 -0.83 2.04 17.18
N LEU A 8 -1.72 1.50 16.34
CA LEU A 8 -1.40 0.91 15.05
C LEU A 8 -2.34 1.52 14.01
N PHE A 9 -1.80 1.93 12.87
CA PHE A 9 -2.62 2.50 11.82
C PHE A 9 -2.04 2.23 10.43
N ILE A 10 -2.95 2.16 9.46
CA ILE A 10 -2.63 2.17 8.04
C ILE A 10 -3.55 3.17 7.34
N ILE A 11 -2.94 4.10 6.62
CA ILE A 11 -3.63 5.10 5.81
C ILE A 11 -3.45 4.70 4.36
N PHE A 12 -4.56 4.65 3.62
CA PHE A 12 -4.52 4.41 2.19
C PHE A 12 -5.55 5.26 1.44
N LEU A 13 -5.21 5.61 0.21
CA LEU A 13 -5.99 6.49 -0.66
C LEU A 13 -5.80 6.09 -2.13
N CYS A 14 -6.84 6.24 -2.95
CA CYS A 14 -6.66 6.16 -4.41
C CYS A 14 -5.96 7.44 -4.89
N VAL A 15 -4.84 7.30 -5.60
CA VAL A 15 -4.09 8.44 -6.15
C VAL A 15 -3.93 8.25 -7.65
N LEU A 16 -4.07 9.32 -8.43
CA LEU A 16 -3.76 9.31 -9.85
C LEU A 16 -2.24 9.23 -10.04
N LEU A 17 -1.75 8.11 -10.55
CA LEU A 17 -0.36 7.91 -10.95
C LEU A 17 -0.22 7.98 -12.47
N LEU A 18 0.77 8.74 -12.91
CA LEU A 18 1.20 8.84 -14.30
C LEU A 18 2.45 7.99 -14.52
N HIS A 19 2.41 7.14 -15.53
CA HIS A 19 3.54 6.29 -15.93
C HIS A 19 3.71 6.31 -17.46
N CYS A 20 4.94 6.14 -17.94
CA CYS A 20 5.22 6.00 -19.38
C CYS A 20 5.28 4.52 -19.77
N ASP A 21 4.42 4.08 -20.70
CA ASP A 21 4.50 2.72 -21.23
C ASP A 21 5.78 2.50 -22.07
N GLN A 22 5.98 1.26 -22.54
CA GLN A 22 7.14 0.87 -23.36
C GLN A 22 7.22 1.60 -24.71
N ARG A 23 6.14 2.27 -25.14
CA ARG A 23 6.03 3.06 -26.37
C ARG A 23 6.18 4.56 -26.10
N GLY A 24 6.44 4.96 -24.85
CA GLY A 24 6.57 6.35 -24.42
C GLY A 24 5.23 7.07 -24.27
N ALA A 25 4.11 6.35 -24.30
CA ALA A 25 2.79 6.94 -24.07
C ALA A 25 2.56 7.11 -22.56
N HIS A 26 2.07 8.29 -22.15
CA HIS A 26 1.63 8.51 -20.78
C HIS A 26 0.30 7.79 -20.54
N VAL A 27 0.28 6.90 -19.55
CA VAL A 27 -0.91 6.19 -19.11
C VAL A 27 -1.22 6.63 -17.68
N GLU A 28 -2.48 7.02 -17.48
CA GLU A 28 -2.99 7.36 -16.15
C GLU A 28 -3.58 6.12 -15.48
N THR A 29 -3.36 5.98 -14.17
CA THR A 29 -3.96 4.91 -13.39
C THR A 29 -4.27 5.38 -11.97
N GLU A 30 -5.33 4.82 -11.37
CA GLU A 30 -5.74 5.13 -9.99
C GLU A 30 -5.60 3.89 -9.07
N PRO A 31 -4.37 3.47 -8.70
CA PRO A 31 -4.18 2.40 -7.73
C PRO A 31 -4.61 2.80 -6.32
N LEU A 32 -4.88 1.80 -5.47
CA LEU A 32 -4.91 2.00 -4.03
C LEU A 32 -3.47 2.21 -3.52
N CYS A 33 -3.24 3.30 -2.82
CA CYS A 33 -1.92 3.66 -2.32
C CYS A 33 -1.83 3.53 -0.81
N VAL A 34 -0.77 2.93 -0.27
CA VAL A 34 -0.42 3.05 1.14
C VAL A 34 0.31 4.38 1.34
N LEU A 35 -0.24 5.25 2.18
CA LEU A 35 0.32 6.57 2.49
C LEU A 35 1.11 6.56 3.80
N ASP A 36 0.63 5.83 4.80
CA ASP A 36 1.32 5.69 6.08
C ASP A 36 1.02 4.32 6.70
N PHE A 37 1.98 3.75 7.40
CA PHE A 37 1.88 2.46 8.05
C PHE A 37 2.75 2.43 9.31
N PHE A 38 2.10 2.35 10.46
CA PHE A 38 2.76 2.48 11.75
C PHE A 38 2.32 1.41 12.73
N VAL A 39 3.30 0.88 13.46
CA VAL A 39 3.13 0.01 14.62
C VAL A 39 4.03 0.54 15.73
N THR A 40 3.46 0.73 16.92
CA THR A 40 4.22 1.20 18.10
C THR A 40 5.46 0.33 18.32
N GLU A 41 6.61 0.96 18.61
CA GLU A 41 7.93 0.31 18.58
C GLU A 41 8.01 -0.96 19.42
N ASN A 42 7.45 -0.95 20.63
CA ASN A 42 7.44 -2.09 21.54
C ASN A 42 6.60 -3.28 21.03
N LEU A 43 5.76 -3.07 20.02
CA LEU A 43 4.94 -4.08 19.36
C LEU A 43 5.44 -4.44 17.95
N GLN A 44 6.50 -3.80 17.45
CA GLN A 44 7.09 -4.16 16.16
C GLN A 44 7.62 -5.60 16.20
N ARG A 45 7.57 -6.29 15.05
CA ARG A 45 8.04 -7.68 14.89
C ARG A 45 7.24 -8.75 15.66
N HIS A 46 6.07 -8.41 16.22
CA HIS A 46 5.16 -9.37 16.87
C HIS A 46 4.00 -9.85 15.97
N GLY A 47 3.99 -9.49 14.68
CA GLY A 47 2.97 -9.91 13.71
C GLY A 47 1.83 -8.92 13.48
N TYR A 48 1.63 -7.93 14.36
CA TYR A 48 0.52 -6.97 14.22
C TYR A 48 0.52 -6.17 12.91
N GLY A 49 1.70 -5.86 12.37
CA GLY A 49 1.80 -5.21 11.06
C GLY A 49 1.23 -6.08 9.94
N LEU A 50 1.47 -7.41 10.00
CA LEU A 50 0.92 -8.35 9.03
C LEU A 50 -0.59 -8.47 9.17
N GLU A 51 -1.09 -8.55 10.41
CA GLU A 51 -2.52 -8.63 10.70
C GLU A 51 -3.27 -7.39 10.18
N LEU A 52 -2.76 -6.19 10.51
CA LEU A 52 -3.34 -4.92 10.06
C LEU A 52 -3.35 -4.81 8.53
N PHE A 53 -2.22 -5.16 7.89
CA PHE A 53 -2.10 -5.09 6.43
C PHE A 53 -3.01 -6.13 5.75
N SER A 54 -3.07 -7.36 6.27
CA SER A 54 -3.93 -8.42 5.73
C SER A 54 -5.41 -8.05 5.83
N PHE A 55 -5.82 -7.48 6.97
CA PHE A 55 -7.18 -6.97 7.15
C PHE A 55 -7.52 -5.89 6.12
N MET A 56 -6.61 -4.94 5.90
CA MET A 56 -6.77 -3.90 4.87
C MET A 56 -6.95 -4.51 3.47
N LEU A 57 -6.08 -5.45 3.08
CA LEU A 57 -6.16 -6.12 1.77
C LEU A 57 -7.48 -6.85 1.58
N GLN A 58 -7.92 -7.62 2.59
CA GLN A 58 -9.18 -8.36 2.55
C GLN A 58 -10.39 -7.43 2.44
N HIS A 59 -10.41 -6.36 3.24
CA HIS A 59 -11.50 -5.38 3.23
C HIS A 59 -11.57 -4.62 1.90
N LYS A 60 -10.42 -4.30 1.30
CA LYS A 60 -10.33 -3.57 0.03
C LYS A 60 -10.35 -4.47 -1.20
N LYS A 61 -10.24 -5.78 -1.03
CA LYS A 61 -10.21 -6.79 -2.09
C LYS A 61 -9.15 -6.47 -3.15
N VAL A 62 -7.94 -6.18 -2.69
CA VAL A 62 -6.81 -5.80 -3.55
C VAL A 62 -5.60 -6.67 -3.26
N GLU A 63 -4.85 -7.00 -4.30
CA GLU A 63 -3.57 -7.69 -4.18
C GLU A 63 -2.43 -6.66 -3.94
N PRO A 64 -1.46 -6.95 -3.06
CA PRO A 64 -0.35 -6.04 -2.74
C PRO A 64 0.45 -5.57 -3.96
N VAL A 65 0.58 -6.43 -4.97
CA VAL A 65 1.32 -6.12 -6.22
C VAL A 65 0.60 -5.06 -7.07
N LEU A 66 -0.71 -4.90 -6.91
CA LEU A 66 -1.52 -3.92 -7.64
C LEU A 66 -1.60 -2.55 -6.93
N MET A 67 -0.98 -2.43 -5.76
CA MET A 67 -0.94 -1.22 -4.94
C MET A 67 0.31 -0.39 -5.21
N ALA A 68 0.23 0.90 -4.88
CA ALA A 68 1.38 1.79 -4.84
C ALA A 68 1.73 2.18 -3.39
N TYR A 69 2.98 2.54 -3.16
CA TYR A 69 3.50 2.82 -1.81
C TYR A 69 4.19 4.18 -1.81
N ASP A 70 3.69 5.15 -1.04
CA ASP A 70 4.29 6.49 -0.95
C ASP A 70 5.50 6.45 -0.01
N ARG A 71 6.70 6.73 -0.54
CA ARG A 71 7.96 6.84 0.22
C ARG A 71 8.15 5.72 1.28
N PRO A 72 8.05 4.43 0.92
CA PRO A 72 8.09 3.34 1.89
C PRO A 72 9.45 3.32 2.63
N SER A 73 9.41 3.21 3.95
CA SER A 73 10.63 3.07 4.75
C SER A 73 11.37 1.75 4.45
N PRO A 74 12.69 1.65 4.71
CA PRO A 74 13.42 0.39 4.56
C PRO A 74 12.83 -0.79 5.36
N LYS A 75 12.28 -0.50 6.56
CA LYS A 75 11.56 -1.49 7.37
C LYS A 75 10.31 -1.99 6.64
N PHE A 76 9.58 -1.11 5.97
CA PHE A 76 8.36 -1.45 5.25
C PHE A 76 8.65 -2.19 3.94
N LEU A 77 9.69 -1.79 3.20
CA LEU A 77 10.18 -2.56 2.03
C LEU A 77 10.55 -4.00 2.42
N SER A 78 11.30 -4.18 3.51
CA SER A 78 11.64 -5.51 4.03
C SER A 78 10.40 -6.33 4.43
N PHE A 79 9.36 -5.66 4.93
CA PHE A 79 8.09 -6.29 5.28
C PHE A 79 7.35 -6.78 4.03
N LEU A 80 7.26 -5.94 2.99
CA LEU A 80 6.62 -6.28 1.70
C LEU A 80 7.34 -7.43 1.00
N GLU A 81 8.67 -7.42 0.98
CA GLU A 81 9.48 -8.51 0.44
C GLU A 81 9.22 -9.82 1.19
N LYS A 82 9.26 -9.79 2.53
CA LYS A 82 9.12 -11.00 3.35
C LYS A 82 7.74 -11.64 3.25
N HIS A 83 6.68 -10.84 3.26
CA HIS A 83 5.31 -11.32 3.41
C HIS A 83 4.56 -11.45 2.09
N TYR A 84 4.94 -10.69 1.06
CA TYR A 84 4.23 -10.62 -0.21
C TYR A 84 5.15 -10.80 -1.44
N CYS A 85 6.42 -11.16 -1.24
CA CYS A 85 7.39 -11.40 -2.30
C CYS A 85 7.63 -10.20 -3.24
N LEU A 86 7.38 -8.97 -2.78
CA LEU A 86 7.56 -7.74 -3.55
C LEU A 86 9.02 -7.26 -3.45
N LYS A 87 9.82 -7.51 -4.49
CA LYS A 87 11.28 -7.22 -4.50
C LYS A 87 11.68 -6.21 -5.57
N ASN A 88 11.23 -6.43 -6.80
CA ASN A 88 11.66 -5.65 -7.95
C ASN A 88 10.75 -4.44 -8.10
N SER A 89 11.23 -3.26 -7.71
CA SER A 89 10.50 -2.02 -7.93
C SER A 89 10.65 -1.52 -9.36
N VAL A 90 9.58 -0.93 -9.89
CA VAL A 90 9.59 -0.27 -11.19
C VAL A 90 9.93 1.21 -10.98
N PRO A 91 10.96 1.76 -11.65
CA PRO A 91 11.28 3.19 -11.57
C PRO A 91 10.08 4.07 -11.92
N GLN A 92 9.77 5.05 -11.07
CA GLN A 92 8.70 6.03 -11.29
C GLN A 92 9.30 7.44 -11.27
N VAL A 93 8.64 8.39 -11.96
CA VAL A 93 9.02 9.82 -11.96
C VAL A 93 8.57 10.56 -10.70
N ASN A 94 7.72 9.92 -9.88
CA ASN A 94 7.22 10.44 -8.61
C ASN A 94 7.83 9.66 -7.43
N ASN A 95 7.39 9.95 -6.20
CA ASN A 95 7.91 9.31 -4.99
C ASN A 95 7.23 7.99 -4.64
N PHE A 96 6.33 7.50 -5.49
CA PHE A 96 5.67 6.22 -5.27
C PHE A 96 6.56 5.07 -5.74
N VAL A 97 6.52 3.99 -4.98
CA VAL A 97 7.10 2.71 -5.35
C VAL A 97 5.96 1.79 -5.79
N VAL A 98 6.12 1.17 -6.95
CA VAL A 98 5.30 0.05 -7.44
C VAL A 98 6.22 -1.10 -7.79
N PHE A 99 5.70 -2.32 -7.86
CA PHE A 99 6.50 -3.52 -8.09
C PHE A 99 6.18 -4.20 -9.43
N ASP A 100 7.08 -5.06 -9.88
CA ASP A 100 6.84 -5.94 -11.03
C ASP A 100 5.51 -6.67 -10.90
N GLY A 101 4.67 -6.58 -11.94
CA GLY A 101 3.29 -7.10 -11.92
C GLY A 101 2.22 -6.03 -11.71
N PHE A 102 2.58 -4.82 -11.24
CA PHE A 102 1.63 -3.73 -11.01
C PHE A 102 0.86 -3.30 -12.28
N PHE A 103 1.49 -3.39 -13.45
CA PHE A 103 0.88 -3.05 -14.74
C PHE A 103 0.30 -4.25 -15.49
N THR A 104 0.53 -5.47 -14.99
CA THR A 104 0.01 -6.69 -15.60
C THR A 104 -1.50 -6.74 -15.37
N ASN A 105 -2.28 -6.91 -16.44
CA ASN A 105 -3.75 -7.05 -16.41
C ASN A 105 -4.60 -5.77 -16.29
N ARG A 106 -4.06 -4.56 -16.56
CA ARG A 106 -4.88 -3.33 -16.69
C ARG A 106 -5.56 -3.18 -18.07
N SER A 107 -5.66 -4.26 -18.84
CA SER A 107 -6.29 -4.30 -20.18
C SER A 107 -7.82 -4.50 -20.15
N GLY A 108 -8.43 -4.66 -18.97
CA GLY A 108 -9.88 -4.68 -18.82
C GLY A 108 -10.35 -3.37 -18.20
N ASN A 109 -11.47 -2.84 -18.70
CA ASN A 109 -12.22 -1.72 -18.10
C ASN A 109 -12.35 -1.91 -16.58
N VAL A 110 -11.41 -1.35 -15.81
CA VAL A 110 -11.62 -1.13 -14.39
C VAL A 110 -12.44 0.15 -14.35
N PRO A 111 -13.74 0.09 -14.01
CA PRO A 111 -14.51 1.32 -13.82
C PRO A 111 -13.72 2.18 -12.84
N SER A 112 -13.50 3.45 -13.19
CA SER A 112 -12.86 4.44 -12.33
C SER A 112 -13.51 4.36 -10.95
N LEU A 113 -12.80 3.74 -10.01
CA LEU A 113 -13.29 3.41 -8.68
C LEU A 113 -13.24 4.62 -7.75
N CYS A 114 -13.25 5.83 -8.33
CA CYS A 114 -13.46 7.09 -7.66
C CYS A 114 -14.89 7.18 -7.08
N GLN A 115 -15.19 6.32 -6.12
CA GLN A 115 -16.02 6.66 -5.00
C GLN A 115 -15.06 6.90 -3.83
N ALA A 116 -14.71 8.18 -3.69
CA ALA A 116 -13.89 8.69 -2.61
C ALA A 116 -14.42 8.20 -1.26
N MET A 117 -13.72 7.23 -0.68
CA MET A 117 -13.77 6.92 0.74
C MET A 117 -12.32 6.81 1.19
N SER A 118 -11.73 7.95 1.58
CA SER A 118 -10.54 7.97 2.43
C SER A 118 -10.84 7.03 3.60
N SER A 119 -10.20 5.86 3.60
CA SER A 119 -10.45 4.84 4.60
C SER A 119 -9.24 4.81 5.49
N PHE A 120 -9.36 5.46 6.65
CA PHE A 120 -8.43 5.28 7.74
C PHE A 120 -8.79 3.96 8.42
N ILE A 121 -7.90 2.97 8.39
CA ILE A 121 -8.01 1.83 9.29
C ILE A 121 -7.12 2.14 10.49
N LEU A 122 -7.75 2.65 11.54
CA LEU A 122 -7.14 2.89 12.83
C LEU A 122 -7.49 1.72 13.75
N CYS A 123 -6.51 0.88 14.07
CA CYS A 123 -6.67 -0.21 15.02
C CYS A 123 -5.99 0.18 16.33
N TYR A 124 -6.79 0.56 17.34
CA TYR A 124 -6.30 0.69 18.71
C TYR A 124 -6.34 -0.67 19.40
N PHE A 125 -5.17 -1.19 19.78
CA PHE A 125 -5.07 -2.33 20.70
C PHE A 125 -4.88 -1.77 22.12
N GLY A 126 -5.87 -2.02 22.97
CA GLY A 126 -5.93 -1.55 24.37
C GLY A 126 -5.29 -2.50 25.35
#